data_AF-A0A2P8EY70-F1
#
_entry.id   AF-A0A2P8EY70-F1
#
_cell.length_a   1.000
_cell.length_b   1.000
_cell.length_c   1.000
_cell.angle_alpha   90.00
_cell.angle_beta   90.00
_cell.angle_gamma   90.00
#
_symmetry.space_group_name_H-M   'P 1'
#
loop_
_entity.id
_entity.type
_entity.pdbx_description
1 polymer ?
#
loop_
_entity_poly.entity_id
_entity_poly.type
_entity_poly.pdbx_seq_one_letter_code
_entity_poly.pdbx_strand_id
1 'polypeptide(L)'
;MWRHLGLWLALLASTLSLPVQADETAEDYINYIELKPFVTNFGGPGPVRFLKAEVTIQVEDPDAHHAVNAHMAHIRNDLVFLFSAVQTEDVGSVAAQQVLAEQALKTVQQLLQEETGSTHVADLFFTSFVTQ
;
A
#
# COMPACT_ATOMS: atom_id res chain seq x y z
N MET A 1 -37.16 -63.98 34.33
CA MET A 1 -35.68 -63.93 34.45
C MET A 1 -35.16 -63.41 33.12
N TRP A 2 -34.68 -62.15 33.08
CA TRP A 2 -33.88 -61.49 32.02
C TRP A 2 -34.04 -59.97 32.14
N ARG A 3 -33.68 -59.45 33.33
CA ARG A 3 -33.17 -58.09 33.48
C ARG A 3 -31.73 -58.16 32.90
N HIS A 4 -31.11 -57.05 32.50
CA HIS A 4 -29.77 -56.99 31.88
C HIS A 4 -29.69 -57.27 30.37
N LEU A 5 -30.40 -56.50 29.52
CA LEU A 5 -29.81 -56.12 28.23
C LEU A 5 -30.34 -54.79 27.69
N GLY A 6 -30.74 -53.88 28.57
CA GLY A 6 -30.74 -52.45 28.25
C GLY A 6 -29.36 -51.89 28.57
N LEU A 7 -28.39 -52.06 27.67
CA LEU A 7 -27.05 -51.46 27.79
C LEU A 7 -26.22 -51.48 26.50
N TRP A 8 -26.87 -51.58 25.34
CA TRP A 8 -26.29 -51.11 24.06
C TRP A 8 -27.22 -50.11 23.39
N LEU A 9 -27.70 -49.22 24.25
CA LEU A 9 -28.26 -47.92 23.93
C LEU A 9 -27.23 -47.15 23.08
N ALA A 10 -27.69 -46.58 21.97
CA ALA A 10 -27.21 -45.29 21.49
C ALA A 10 -25.69 -45.12 21.32
N LEU A 11 -25.16 -45.69 20.24
CA LEU A 11 -24.04 -45.10 19.51
C LEU A 11 -24.46 -45.07 18.03
N LEU A 12 -25.55 -44.36 17.71
CA LEU A 12 -25.56 -42.90 17.54
C LEU A 12 -24.49 -42.57 16.50
N ALA A 13 -24.84 -42.80 15.24
CA ALA A 13 -25.34 -41.74 14.37
C ALA A 13 -24.26 -40.67 14.15
N SER A 14 -23.92 -40.51 12.88
CA SER A 14 -23.15 -39.38 12.38
C SER A 14 -21.68 -39.41 12.77
N THR A 15 -20.87 -40.07 11.94
CA THR A 15 -19.60 -39.45 11.56
C THR A 15 -19.93 -38.09 10.95
N LEU A 16 -20.08 -37.08 11.82
CA LEU A 16 -20.06 -35.69 11.40
C LEU A 16 -18.72 -35.49 10.73
N SER A 17 -18.74 -35.43 9.39
CA SER A 17 -17.74 -34.68 8.64
C SER A 17 -17.77 -33.27 9.21
N LEU A 18 -16.83 -32.97 10.09
CA LEU A 18 -16.48 -31.59 10.39
C LEU A 18 -16.02 -30.99 9.06
N PRO A 19 -16.60 -29.90 8.55
CA PRO A 19 -15.84 -29.08 7.63
C PRO A 19 -14.59 -28.68 8.41
N VAL A 20 -13.42 -29.09 7.93
CA VAL A 20 -12.18 -28.39 8.31
C VAL A 20 -12.41 -26.98 7.79
N GLN A 21 -12.82 -26.10 8.69
CA GLN A 21 -12.83 -24.69 8.44
C GLN A 21 -11.34 -24.35 8.44
N ALA A 22 -10.76 -24.22 7.24
CA ALA A 22 -9.46 -23.61 7.11
C ALA A 22 -9.65 -22.20 7.66
N ASP A 23 -9.14 -21.95 8.86
CA ASP A 23 -8.85 -20.60 9.31
C ASP A 23 -7.75 -20.11 8.35
N GLU A 24 -8.15 -19.57 7.20
CA GLU A 24 -7.35 -18.55 6.54
C GLU A 24 -7.38 -17.33 7.45
N THR A 25 -6.62 -17.40 8.55
CA THR A 25 -5.98 -16.21 9.09
C THR A 25 -5.07 -15.72 7.98
N ALA A 26 -5.62 -14.93 7.07
CA ALA A 26 -4.86 -14.05 6.20
C ALA A 26 -3.96 -13.26 7.14
N GLU A 27 -2.68 -13.62 7.19
CA GLU A 27 -1.72 -12.86 7.98
C GLU A 27 -1.75 -11.41 7.47
N ASP A 28 -1.77 -10.47 8.41
CA ASP A 28 -1.76 -9.04 8.13
C ASP A 28 -0.47 -8.70 7.38
N TYR A 29 -0.53 -8.65 6.05
CA TYR A 29 0.62 -8.39 5.20
C TYR A 29 0.81 -6.89 5.12
N ILE A 30 1.74 -6.34 5.89
CA ILE A 30 2.13 -4.93 5.76
C ILE A 30 3.57 -4.86 5.27
N ASN A 31 3.80 -4.20 4.14
CA ASN A 31 5.14 -4.02 3.60
C ASN A 31 5.39 -2.56 3.18
N TYR A 32 6.65 -2.14 3.24
CA TYR A 32 7.09 -0.80 2.93
C TYR A 32 8.16 -0.85 1.84
N ILE A 33 7.87 -0.21 0.71
CA ILE A 33 8.72 -0.19 -0.48
C ILE A 33 9.37 1.18 -0.58
N GLU A 34 10.67 1.24 -0.32
CA GLU A 34 11.46 2.47 -0.45
C GLU A 34 11.79 2.76 -1.92
N LEU A 35 11.50 3.97 -2.36
CA LEU A 35 11.91 4.46 -3.67
C LEU A 35 13.29 5.11 -3.55
N LYS A 36 14.10 5.02 -4.63
CA LYS A 36 15.33 5.85 -4.70
C LYS A 36 15.00 7.34 -4.48
N PRO A 37 15.91 8.14 -3.90
CA PRO A 37 15.65 9.56 -3.66
C PRO A 37 15.27 10.34 -4.92
N PHE A 38 14.46 11.38 -4.75
CA PHE A 38 14.05 12.32 -5.78
C PHE A 38 14.82 13.63 -5.61
N VAL A 39 15.26 14.21 -6.72
CA VAL A 39 15.81 15.58 -6.79
C VAL A 39 15.18 16.25 -8.00
N THR A 40 14.40 17.30 -7.78
CA THR A 40 13.64 18.00 -8.83
C THR A 40 13.79 19.51 -8.69
N ASN A 41 13.60 20.23 -9.80
CA ASN A 41 13.44 21.68 -9.76
C ASN A 41 11.96 22.01 -9.46
N PHE A 42 11.67 23.06 -8.70
CA PHE A 42 10.29 23.46 -8.39
C PHE A 42 10.10 24.98 -8.33
N GLY A 43 8.85 25.44 -8.25
CA GLY A 43 8.53 26.85 -7.99
C GLY A 43 8.50 27.77 -9.21
N GLY A 44 8.46 27.22 -10.43
CA GLY A 44 8.18 27.95 -11.66
C GLY A 44 9.22 29.01 -12.06
N PRO A 45 8.81 30.06 -12.80
CA PRO A 45 9.71 31.12 -13.26
C PRO A 45 10.37 31.88 -12.10
N GLY A 46 11.69 32.07 -12.16
CA GLY A 46 12.44 32.76 -11.13
C GLY A 46 13.78 32.06 -10.84
N PRO A 47 14.37 32.29 -9.65
CA PRO A 47 15.52 31.54 -9.20
C PRO A 47 15.22 30.04 -9.17
N VAL A 48 16.17 29.23 -9.62
CA VAL A 48 16.06 27.77 -9.55
C VAL A 48 16.05 27.35 -8.09
N ARG A 49 15.08 26.51 -7.73
CA ARG A 49 14.93 25.92 -6.41
C ARG A 49 14.84 24.41 -6.54
N PHE A 50 15.36 23.70 -5.54
CA PHE A 50 15.47 22.25 -5.56
C PHE A 50 14.65 21.61 -4.45
N LEU A 51 13.90 20.58 -4.80
CA LEU A 51 13.24 19.69 -3.86
C LEU A 51 13.98 18.35 -3.84
N LYS A 52 14.46 17.94 -2.66
CA LYS A 52 14.92 16.59 -2.38
C LYS A 52 13.89 15.87 -1.51
N ALA A 53 13.42 14.71 -1.97
CA ALA A 53 12.48 13.89 -1.21
C ALA A 53 12.89 12.41 -1.20
N GLU A 54 12.65 11.73 -0.09
CA GLU A 54 12.72 10.27 0.03
C GLU A 54 11.30 9.77 0.30
N VAL A 55 10.87 8.75 -0.45
CA VAL A 55 9.48 8.30 -0.51
C VAL A 55 9.42 6.82 -0.20
N THR A 56 8.51 6.44 0.68
CA THR A 56 8.20 5.04 1.01
C THR A 56 6.72 4.78 0.78
N ILE A 57 6.42 3.70 0.05
CA ILE A 57 5.05 3.27 -0.27
C ILE A 57 4.66 2.12 0.66
N GLN A 58 3.51 2.21 1.31
CA GLN A 58 2.95 1.10 2.10
C GLN A 58 1.96 0.29 1.27
N VAL A 59 2.13 -1.03 1.30
CA VAL A 59 1.23 -2.00 0.65
C VAL A 59 0.70 -2.99 1.68
N GLU A 60 -0.54 -3.44 1.49
CA GLU A 60 -1.29 -4.30 2.42
C GLU A 60 -1.53 -5.72 1.89
N ASP A 61 -1.00 -6.04 0.70
CA ASP A 61 -1.05 -7.39 0.14
C ASP A 61 0.15 -7.70 -0.79
N PRO A 62 0.43 -8.98 -1.05
CA PRO A 62 1.53 -9.38 -1.93
C PRO A 62 1.37 -8.94 -3.40
N ASP A 63 0.15 -8.87 -3.93
CA ASP A 63 -0.09 -8.49 -5.33
C ASP A 63 0.25 -7.01 -5.54
N ALA A 64 -0.14 -6.16 -4.60
CA ALA A 64 0.28 -4.76 -4.49
C ALA A 64 1.80 -4.61 -4.45
N HIS A 65 2.47 -5.42 -3.62
CA HIS A 65 3.93 -5.41 -3.55
C HIS A 65 4.56 -5.72 -4.91
N HIS A 66 4.06 -6.75 -5.58
CA HIS A 66 4.53 -7.13 -6.91
C HIS A 66 4.25 -6.04 -7.96
N ALA A 67 3.06 -5.45 -7.94
CA ALA A 67 2.65 -4.40 -8.86
C ALA A 67 3.53 -3.15 -8.72
N VAL A 68 3.76 -2.66 -7.49
CA VAL A 68 4.63 -1.50 -7.24
C VAL A 68 6.04 -1.75 -7.76
N ASN A 69 6.61 -2.94 -7.52
CA ASN A 69 7.95 -3.26 -8.01
C ASN A 69 8.01 -3.40 -9.54
N ALA A 70 6.99 -4.01 -10.16
CA ALA A 70 6.91 -4.20 -11.61
C ALA A 70 6.80 -2.87 -12.37
N HIS A 71 6.04 -1.92 -11.83
CA HIS A 71 5.78 -0.61 -12.45
C HIS A 71 6.61 0.53 -11.83
N MET A 72 7.64 0.21 -11.04
CA MET A 72 8.44 1.18 -10.29
C MET A 72 9.01 2.31 -11.16
N ALA A 73 9.40 2.02 -12.40
CA ALA A 73 9.92 3.05 -13.31
C ALA A 73 8.85 4.09 -13.69
N HIS A 74 7.61 3.66 -13.96
CA HIS A 74 6.49 4.54 -14.30
C HIS A 74 6.04 5.34 -13.07
N ILE A 75 5.92 4.67 -11.91
CA ILE A 75 5.64 5.33 -10.62
C ILE A 75 6.62 6.48 -10.38
N ARG A 76 7.92 6.22 -10.54
CA ARG A 76 8.94 7.26 -10.35
C ARG A 76 8.83 8.39 -11.36
N ASN A 77 8.52 8.09 -12.62
CA ASN A 77 8.36 9.10 -13.65
C ASN A 77 7.26 10.10 -13.28
N ASP A 78 6.10 9.59 -12.86
CA ASP A 78 4.94 10.44 -12.57
C ASP A 78 5.15 11.26 -11.31
N LEU A 79 5.80 10.68 -10.29
CA LEU A 79 6.20 11.41 -9.10
C LEU A 79 7.25 12.49 -9.39
N VAL A 80 8.19 12.26 -10.33
CA VAL A 80 9.12 13.32 -10.78
C VAL A 80 8.36 14.48 -11.42
N PHE A 81 7.36 14.19 -12.26
CA PHE A 81 6.55 15.25 -12.87
C PHE A 81 5.71 15.99 -11.84
N LEU A 82 5.06 15.28 -10.91
CA LEU A 82 4.30 15.87 -9.81
C LEU A 82 5.19 16.82 -9.00
N PHE A 83 6.35 16.35 -8.53
CA PHE A 83 7.27 17.14 -7.70
C PHE A 83 7.90 18.30 -8.46
N SER A 84 8.05 18.21 -9.78
CA SER A 84 8.57 19.32 -10.59
C SER A 84 7.52 20.41 -10.83
N ALA A 85 6.23 20.09 -10.66
CA ALA A 85 5.13 21.01 -10.91
C ALA A 85 4.71 21.82 -9.67
N VAL A 86 5.19 21.46 -8.48
CA VAL A 86 4.81 22.14 -7.23
C VAL A 86 5.37 23.57 -7.15
N GLN A 87 4.62 24.44 -6.49
CA GLN A 87 5.00 25.82 -6.22
C GLN A 87 5.55 25.96 -4.79
N THR A 88 5.98 27.17 -4.42
CA THR A 88 6.61 27.40 -3.10
C THR A 88 5.63 27.21 -1.95
N GLU A 89 4.39 27.65 -2.12
CA GLU A 89 3.33 27.44 -1.14
C GLU A 89 2.99 25.96 -0.90
N ASP A 90 3.20 25.10 -1.90
CA ASP A 90 2.86 23.67 -1.86
C ASP A 90 3.86 22.83 -1.04
N VAL A 91 5.02 23.41 -0.67
CA VAL A 91 6.10 22.67 0.02
C VAL A 91 6.59 23.35 1.30
N GLY A 92 6.20 24.61 1.52
CA GLY A 92 6.75 25.46 2.58
C GLY A 92 6.25 25.18 4.00
N SER A 93 5.29 24.27 4.18
CA SER A 93 4.75 23.91 5.50
C SER A 93 4.47 22.41 5.61
N VAL A 94 4.40 21.89 6.84
CA VAL A 94 4.07 20.48 7.11
C VAL A 94 2.69 20.11 6.55
N ALA A 95 1.71 21.00 6.68
CA ALA A 95 0.38 20.77 6.12
C ALA A 95 0.42 20.67 4.58
N ALA A 96 1.21 21.51 3.92
CA ALA A 96 1.38 21.45 2.46
C ALA A 96 2.09 20.16 2.03
N GLN A 97 3.11 19.72 2.78
CA GLN A 97 3.79 18.45 2.55
C GLN A 97 2.85 17.24 2.69
N GLN A 98 1.93 17.26 3.67
CA GLN A 98 0.91 16.20 3.79
C GLN A 98 -0.02 16.17 2.58
N VAL A 99 -0.48 17.34 2.11
CA VAL A 99 -1.30 17.44 0.89
C VAL A 99 -0.53 16.90 -0.32
N LEU A 100 0.76 17.20 -0.44
CA LEU A 100 1.60 16.67 -1.51
C LEU A 100 1.78 15.14 -1.41
N ALA A 101 1.88 14.58 -0.20
CA ALA A 101 1.95 13.15 0.01
C ALA A 101 0.65 12.45 -0.44
N GLU A 102 -0.51 13.04 -0.13
CA GLU A 102 -1.82 12.54 -0.59
C GLU A 102 -1.95 12.61 -2.12
N GLN A 103 -1.43 13.65 -2.76
CA GLN A 103 -1.39 13.76 -4.22
C GLN A 103 -0.47 12.70 -4.85
N ALA A 104 0.69 12.47 -4.24
CA ALA A 104 1.61 11.43 -4.65
C ALA A 104 0.98 10.04 -4.52
N LEU A 105 0.31 9.75 -3.40
CA LEU A 105 -0.42 8.49 -3.18
C LEU A 105 -1.46 8.27 -4.29
N LYS A 106 -2.29 9.28 -4.57
CA LYS A 106 -3.30 9.21 -5.64
C LYS A 106 -2.69 8.97 -7.01
N THR A 107 -1.54 9.60 -7.29
CA THR A 107 -0.81 9.41 -8.55
C THR A 107 -0.39 7.94 -8.72
N VAL A 108 0.16 7.34 -7.67
CA VAL A 108 0.53 5.91 -7.67
C VAL A 108 -0.70 5.01 -7.82
N GLN A 109 -1.76 5.26 -7.05
CA GLN A 109 -2.99 4.47 -7.11
C GLN A 109 -3.64 4.51 -8.49
N GLN A 110 -3.69 5.70 -9.11
CA GLN A 110 -4.25 5.85 -10.46
C GLN A 110 -3.43 5.06 -11.48
N LEU A 111 -2.09 5.18 -11.44
CA LEU A 111 -1.22 4.43 -12.33
C LEU A 111 -1.43 2.91 -12.17
N LEU A 112 -1.44 2.40 -10.95
CA LEU A 112 -1.64 0.97 -10.71
C LEU A 112 -3.03 0.49 -11.14
N GLN A 113 -4.05 1.33 -10.97
CA GLN A 113 -5.40 1.06 -11.46
C GLN A 113 -5.42 0.92 -12.99
N GLU A 114 -4.69 1.77 -13.71
CA GLU A 114 -4.59 1.75 -15.17
C GLU A 114 -3.81 0.53 -15.68
N GLU A 115 -2.71 0.17 -15.02
CA GLU A 115 -1.80 -0.90 -15.45
C GLU A 115 -2.28 -2.29 -15.02
N THR A 116 -2.89 -2.42 -13.84
CA THR A 116 -3.17 -3.73 -13.20
C THR A 116 -4.65 -3.97 -12.92
N GLY A 117 -5.48 -2.92 -13.01
CA GLY A 117 -6.89 -3.01 -12.62
C GLY A 117 -7.14 -2.88 -11.12
N SER A 118 -6.10 -2.72 -10.29
CA SER A 118 -6.21 -2.50 -8.84
C SER A 118 -5.33 -1.34 -8.37
N THR A 119 -5.79 -0.62 -7.35
CA THR A 119 -5.07 0.50 -6.75
C THR A 119 -4.11 0.09 -5.63
N HIS A 120 -4.24 -1.13 -5.07
CA HIS A 120 -3.86 -1.49 -3.69
C HIS A 120 -2.50 -0.93 -3.24
N VAL A 121 -2.53 0.28 -2.68
CA VAL A 121 -1.45 0.96 -1.97
C VAL A 121 -2.15 1.73 -0.87
N ALA A 122 -1.78 1.46 0.37
CA ALA A 122 -2.49 1.97 1.53
C ALA A 122 -2.08 3.41 1.85
N ASP A 123 -0.79 3.70 1.79
CA ASP A 123 -0.26 5.01 2.14
C ASP A 123 1.08 5.30 1.43
N LEU A 124 1.50 6.57 1.47
CA LEU A 124 2.77 7.07 0.97
C LEU A 124 3.37 8.07 1.96
N PHE A 125 4.60 7.83 2.36
CA PHE A 125 5.31 8.64 3.33
C PHE A 125 6.48 9.38 2.69
N PHE A 126 6.65 10.66 3.05
CA PHE A 126 7.93 11.33 2.91
C PHE A 126 8.80 11.02 4.13
N THR A 127 9.85 10.23 3.95
CA THR A 127 10.81 9.88 5.01
C THR A 127 11.95 10.91 5.11
N SER A 128 12.11 11.75 4.08
CA SER A 128 12.97 12.94 4.07
C SER A 128 12.38 13.96 3.10
N PHE A 129 12.39 15.24 3.47
CA PHE A 129 11.86 16.31 2.63
C PHE A 129 12.62 17.62 2.87
N VAL A 130 13.37 18.07 1.86
CA VAL A 130 14.26 19.25 1.95
C VAL A 130 14.10 20.11 0.71
N THR A 131 13.90 21.41 0.90
CA THR A 131 13.86 22.42 -0.17
C THR A 131 15.02 23.40 -0.07
N GLN A 132 15.63 23.78 -1.20
CA GLN A 132 16.75 24.73 -1.30
C GLN A 132 16.52 25.80 -2.36
#